data_AF-A0A672HIB4-F1
#
_entry.id   AF-A0A672HIB4-F1
#
_cell.length_a   1.000
_cell.length_b   1.000
_cell.length_c   1.000
_cell.angle_alpha   90.00
_cell.angle_beta   90.00
_cell.angle_gamma   90.00
#
_symmetry.space_group_name_H-M   'P 1'
#
loop_
_entity.id
_entity.type
_entity.pdbx_description
1 polymer ?
#
loop_
_entity_poly.entity_id
_entity_poly.type
_entity_poly.pdbx_seq_one_letter_code
_entity_poly.pdbx_strand_id
1 'polypeptide(L)'
;MSAEPLLEERLIKRSQQKKRMSPLNYKERLFVLTKSQLTYYDGRAEKKFRRGLIELSSISCVEVVKAGGKIPCPYKYPFQVGTRQGRNPSINAQSR
;
A
#
# COMPACT_ATOMS: atom_id res chain seq x y z
N MET A 1 5.09 22.64 5.85
CA MET A 1 5.28 22.30 4.42
C MET A 1 3.96 21.83 3.86
N SER A 2 3.48 22.43 2.77
CA SER A 2 2.18 22.13 2.17
C SER A 2 2.07 20.63 1.86
N ALA A 3 1.00 20.00 2.35
CA ALA A 3 0.72 18.58 2.16
C ALA A 3 -0.05 18.34 0.85
N GLU A 4 0.37 18.98 -0.23
CA GLU A 4 -0.29 18.77 -1.52
C GLU A 4 -0.10 17.32 -1.97
N PRO A 5 -1.20 16.62 -2.35
CA PRO A 5 -1.12 15.28 -2.88
C PRO A 5 -0.47 15.33 -4.27
N LEU A 6 0.58 14.52 -4.46
CA LEU A 6 1.18 14.25 -5.77
C LEU A 6 0.31 13.30 -6.58
N LEU A 7 -0.27 12.30 -5.92
CA LEU A 7 -1.16 11.33 -6.51
C LEU A 7 -2.16 10.83 -5.45
N GLU A 8 -3.42 10.71 -5.86
CA GLU A 8 -4.47 10.09 -5.08
C GLU A 8 -5.15 9.02 -5.93
N GLU A 9 -5.16 7.77 -5.46
CA GLU A 9 -5.76 6.67 -6.21
C GLU A 9 -6.34 5.59 -5.28
N ARG A 10 -7.43 4.96 -5.72
CA ARG A 10 -7.98 3.79 -5.05
C ARG A 10 -7.27 2.53 -5.51
N LEU A 11 -6.53 1.90 -4.61
CA LEU A 11 -5.78 0.67 -4.89
C LEU A 11 -6.23 -0.45 -3.95
N ILE A 12 -6.05 -1.69 -4.36
CA ILE A 12 -6.29 -2.85 -3.49
C ILE A 12 -5.07 -3.13 -2.64
N LYS A 13 -5.18 -2.95 -1.32
CA LYS A 13 -4.14 -3.26 -0.35
C LYS A 13 -4.23 -4.72 0.11
N ARG A 14 -3.13 -5.47 -0.01
CA ARG A 14 -2.94 -6.77 0.68
C ARG A 14 -2.53 -6.58 2.14
N SER A 15 -3.08 -7.39 3.05
CA SER A 15 -2.59 -7.48 4.44
C SER A 15 -1.20 -8.13 4.49
N GLN A 16 -0.36 -7.72 5.45
CA GLN A 16 0.76 -8.57 5.84
C GLN A 16 0.23 -9.70 6.70
N GLN A 17 0.45 -10.94 6.26
CA GLN A 17 0.20 -12.09 7.11
C GLN A 17 1.21 -12.08 8.26
N LYS A 18 0.74 -11.81 9.48
CA LYS A 18 1.54 -11.98 10.70
C LYS A 18 1.68 -13.44 11.12
N LYS A 19 0.74 -14.30 10.73
CA LYS A 19 0.74 -15.74 10.99
C LYS A 19 0.60 -16.49 9.66
N ARG A 20 1.34 -17.60 9.50
CA ARG A 20 1.41 -18.42 8.28
C ARG A 20 0.04 -18.90 7.78
N MET A 21 -0.88 -19.21 8.69
CA MET A 21 -2.21 -19.75 8.38
C MET A 21 -3.32 -18.68 8.29
N SER A 22 -3.01 -17.41 8.54
CA SER A 22 -4.06 -16.38 8.49
C SER A 22 -4.46 -16.09 7.04
N PRO A 23 -5.75 -15.92 6.73
CA PRO A 23 -6.19 -15.59 5.37
C PRO A 23 -5.53 -14.32 4.82
N LEU A 24 -5.20 -14.34 3.53
CA LEU A 24 -4.79 -13.15 2.79
C LEU A 24 -6.01 -12.23 2.64
N ASN A 25 -5.91 -11.02 3.17
CA ASN A 25 -7.01 -10.05 3.11
C ASN A 25 -6.67 -8.95 2.13
N TYR A 26 -7.55 -8.73 1.15
CA TYR A 26 -7.44 -7.69 0.15
C TYR A 26 -8.55 -6.67 0.40
N LYS A 27 -8.18 -5.39 0.56
CA LYS A 27 -9.15 -4.32 0.79
C LYS A 27 -8.85 -3.12 -0.08
N GLU A 28 -9.87 -2.56 -0.70
CA GLU A 28 -9.76 -1.27 -1.37
C GLU A 28 -9.42 -0.17 -0.35
N ARG A 29 -8.43 0.65 -0.68
CA ARG A 29 -8.00 1.79 0.13
C ARG A 29 -7.72 2.97 -0.79
N LEU A 30 -8.03 4.16 -0.30
CA LEU A 30 -7.60 5.39 -0.95
C LEU A 30 -6.16 5.66 -0.51
N PHE A 31 -5.22 5.65 -1.45
CA PHE A 31 -3.83 5.99 -1.23
C PHE A 31 -3.59 7.44 -1.63
N VAL A 32 -2.93 8.18 -0.75
CA VAL A 32 -2.52 9.56 -0.99
C VAL A 32 -1.01 9.62 -0.84
N LEU A 33 -0.33 9.91 -1.95
CA LEU A 33 1.10 10.12 -2.00
C LEU A 33 1.38 11.62 -1.91
N THR A 34 2.23 12.02 -0.97
CA THR A 34 2.79 13.37 -0.89
C THR A 34 4.31 13.30 -1.04
N LYS A 35 5.00 14.44 -1.03
CA LYS A 35 6.47 14.50 -1.08
C LYS A 35 7.17 13.87 0.13
N SER A 36 6.48 13.62 1.23
CA SER A 36 7.07 13.10 2.47
C SER A 36 6.53 11.74 2.89
N GLN A 37 5.31 11.38 2.50
CA GLN A 37 4.65 10.17 3.00
C GLN A 37 3.68 9.57 1.98
N LEU A 38 3.48 8.26 2.09
CA LEU A 38 2.40 7.51 1.48
C LEU A 38 1.40 7.12 2.57
N THR A 39 0.20 7.71 2.54
CA THR A 39 -0.85 7.45 3.52
C THR A 39 -2.00 6.69 2.88
N TYR A 40 -2.65 5.80 3.62
CA TYR A 40 -3.84 5.10 3.12
C TYR A 40 -5.03 5.19 4.07
N TYR A 41 -6.21 5.30 3.47
CA TYR A 41 -7.46 5.58 4.15
C TYR A 41 -8.54 4.56 3.79
N ASP A 42 -9.53 4.43 4.67
CA ASP A 42 -10.74 3.67 4.45
C ASP A 42 -11.79 4.56 3.75
N GLY A 43 -11.75 4.60 2.42
CA GLY A 43 -12.72 5.29 1.58
C GLY A 43 -12.41 6.75 1.27
N ARG A 44 -12.10 7.60 2.27
CA ARG A 44 -11.89 9.06 2.10
C ARG A 44 -10.64 9.57 2.82
N ALA A 45 -9.98 10.60 2.27
CA ALA A 45 -8.73 11.19 2.78
C ALA A 45 -8.91 12.06 4.05
N GLU A 46 -9.76 11.64 4.99
CA GLU A 46 -9.99 12.33 6.25
C GLU A 46 -9.21 11.67 7.39
N LYS A 47 -8.75 12.45 8.38
CA LYS A 47 -7.92 11.97 9.49
C LYS A 47 -8.56 10.77 10.24
N LYS A 48 -9.89 10.74 10.39
CA LYS A 48 -10.65 9.64 11.02
C LYS A 48 -10.57 8.31 10.25
N PHE A 49 -10.35 8.36 8.94
CA PHE A 49 -10.32 7.18 8.09
C PHE A 49 -8.90 6.69 7.82
N ARG A 50 -7.87 7.37 8.35
CA ARG A 50 -6.46 6.99 8.16
C ARG A 50 -6.17 5.63 8.80
N ARG A 51 -5.70 4.67 8.01
CA ARG A 51 -5.40 3.30 8.45
C ARG A 51 -3.91 3.00 8.54
N GLY A 52 -3.07 3.82 7.92
CA GLY A 52 -1.62 3.72 8.07
C GLY A 52 -0.90 4.72 7.19
N LEU A 53 0.40 4.82 7.44
CA LEU A 53 1.29 5.81 6.86
C LEU A 53 2.67 5.18 6.72
N ILE A 54 3.34 5.47 5.61
CA ILE A 54 4.73 5.14 5.37
C ILE A 54 5.45 6.44 5.05
N GLU A 55 6.49 6.76 5.80
CA GLU A 55 7.37 7.88 5.45
C GLU A 55 8.23 7.49 4.24
N LEU A 56 8.32 8.34 3.24
CA LEU A 56 9.08 8.03 2.02
C LEU A 56 10.57 7.83 2.31
N SER A 57 11.12 8.53 3.32
CA SER A 57 12.49 8.34 3.81
C SER A 57 12.77 6.93 4.33
N SER A 58 11.73 6.20 4.77
CA SER A 58 11.84 4.84 5.29
C SER A 58 11.80 3.77 4.21
N ILE A 59 11.39 4.12 2.99
CA ILE A 59 11.26 3.20 1.86
C ILE A 59 12.66 2.86 1.35
N SER A 60 12.98 1.57 1.31
CA SER A 60 14.23 1.05 0.73
C SER A 60 14.05 0.53 -0.69
N CYS A 61 12.87 0.03 -1.04
CA CYS A 61 12.60 -0.48 -2.37
C CYS A 61 11.13 -0.30 -2.77
N VAL A 62 10.92 -0.08 -4.07
CA VAL A 62 9.61 -0.10 -4.72
C VAL A 62 9.77 -0.90 -6.00
N GLU A 63 9.02 -1.98 -6.14
CA GLU A 63 9.19 -2.92 -7.26
C GLU A 63 7.85 -3.43 -7.77
N VAL A 64 7.75 -3.62 -9.09
CA VAL A 64 6.64 -4.35 -9.69
C VAL A 64 6.76 -5.83 -9.32
N VAL A 65 5.69 -6.41 -8.81
CA VAL A 65 5.66 -7.82 -8.42
C VAL A 65 5.37 -8.64 -9.67
N LYS A 66 6.40 -9.30 -10.20
CA LYS A 66 6.23 -10.34 -11.23
C LYS A 66 5.70 -11.60 -10.57
N ALA A 67 4.40 -11.83 -10.64
CA ALA A 67 3.84 -13.09 -10.15
C ALA A 67 4.19 -14.21 -11.15
N GLY A 68 4.97 -15.20 -10.72
CA GLY A 68 5.22 -16.42 -11.49
C GLY A 68 3.99 -17.34 -11.63
N GLY A 69 2.79 -16.87 -11.30
CA GLY A 69 1.53 -17.63 -11.29
C GLY A 69 0.30 -16.71 -11.29
N LYS A 70 -0.91 -17.28 -11.23
CA LYS A 70 -2.17 -16.52 -11.25
C LYS A 70 -2.27 -15.63 -10.01
N ILE A 71 -2.28 -14.33 -10.22
CA ILE A 71 -2.58 -13.34 -9.19
C ILE A 71 -4.05 -13.53 -8.79
N PRO A 72 -4.38 -13.82 -7.52
CA PRO A 72 -5.74 -14.13 -7.07
C PRO A 72 -6.70 -12.93 -7.05
N CYS A 73 -6.36 -11.85 -7.75
CA CYS A 73 -7.16 -10.65 -7.88
C CYS A 73 -7.12 -10.19 -9.35
N PRO A 74 -8.23 -9.63 -9.88
CA PRO A 74 -8.41 -9.36 -11.31
C PRO A 74 -7.50 -8.24 -11.85
N TYR A 75 -6.69 -7.61 -11.00
CA TYR A 75 -5.92 -6.41 -11.30
C TYR A 75 -4.48 -6.74 -11.71
N LYS A 76 -4.07 -6.15 -12.85
CA LYS A 76 -2.96 -6.64 -13.69
C LYS A 76 -1.56 -6.22 -13.24
N TYR A 77 -1.43 -5.27 -12.30
CA TYR A 77 -0.13 -4.64 -11.99
C TYR A 77 0.12 -4.44 -10.48
N PRO A 78 0.42 -5.51 -9.72
CA PRO A 78 0.88 -5.35 -8.34
C PRO A 78 2.27 -4.74 -8.27
N PHE A 79 2.47 -3.90 -7.27
CA PHE A 79 3.79 -3.47 -6.82
C PHE A 79 3.92 -3.65 -5.31
N GLN A 80 5.16 -3.77 -4.84
CA GLN A 80 5.52 -3.89 -3.44
C GLN A 80 6.36 -2.69 -3.01
N VAL A 81 6.17 -2.28 -1.76
CA VAL A 81 6.98 -1.25 -1.10
C VAL A 81 7.66 -1.90 0.10
N GLY A 82 8.99 -1.99 0.09
CA GLY A 82 9.79 -2.44 1.23
C GLY A 82 10.32 -1.25 2.03
N THR A 83 10.27 -1.35 3.37
CA THR A 83 10.80 -0.32 4.26
C THR A 83 11.86 -0.89 5.20
N ARG A 84 12.79 -0.04 5.65
CA ARG A 84 13.92 -0.47 6.49
C ARG A 84 13.55 -0.87 7.92
N GLN A 85 12.38 -0.49 8.41
CA GLN A 85 11.96 -0.89 9.76
C GLN A 85 11.48 -2.34 9.74
N GLY A 86 12.05 -3.19 10.60
CA GLY A 86 11.82 -4.64 10.75
C GLY A 86 10.39 -5.11 11.05
N ARG A 87 9.38 -4.26 10.82
CA ARG A 87 7.97 -4.61 10.67
C ARG A 87 7.50 -4.14 9.31
N ASN A 88 7.94 -4.84 8.25
CA ASN A 88 7.57 -4.62 6.85
C ASN A 88 6.13 -4.13 6.70
N PRO A 89 5.84 -2.83 6.51
CA PRO A 89 4.57 -2.40 6.00
C PRO A 89 4.63 -2.60 4.47
N SER A 90 4.78 -3.84 4.01
CA SER A 90 4.64 -4.14 2.59
C SER A 90 3.21 -3.81 2.16
N ILE A 91 3.07 -2.66 1.52
CA ILE A 91 1.90 -2.34 0.70
C ILE A 91 2.12 -3.15 -0.56
N ASN A 92 1.31 -4.20 -0.74
CA ASN A 92 1.06 -4.69 -2.07
C ASN A 92 -0.19 -3.97 -2.52
N ALA A 93 -0.02 -3.02 -3.42
CA ALA A 93 -1.10 -2.26 -4.02
C ALA A 93 -1.20 -2.64 -5.50
N GLN A 94 -2.42 -2.62 -6.01
CA GLN A 94 -2.74 -2.89 -7.40
C GLN A 94 -3.66 -1.78 -7.90
N SER A 95 -3.34 -1.22 -9.06
CA SER A 95 -4.20 -0.29 -9.80
C SER A 95 -5.31 -1.06 -10.51
N ARG A 96 -6.46 -0.39 -10.70
CA ARG A 96 -7.66 -0.96 -11.31
C ARG A 96 -7.48 -1.26 -12.80
#